data_AF-A0AAV0A0C4-F1
#
_entry.id   AF-A0AAV0A0C4-F1
#
_cell.length_a   1.000
_cell.length_b   1.000
_cell.length_c   1.000
_cell.angle_alpha   90.00
_cell.angle_beta   90.00
_cell.angle_gamma   90.00
#
_symmetry.space_group_name_H-M   'P 1'
#
loop_
_entity.id
_entity.type
_entity.pdbx_description
1 polymer ?
#
loop_
_entity_poly.entity_id
_entity_poly.type
_entity_poly.pdbx_seq_one_letter_code
_entity_poly.pdbx_strand_id
1 'polypeptide(L)'
;MAGEKTALAGKKRAGTGRRKGWVQVLCLAPGPRLVNTTFQESSEKTHASPQQIGTWQAVRRLPSDSRAGTLSDFPGHAPLAPEARSGGFGALLKSPALGSAQSATRPSRCCDMPRPPASRRTREEVDATLQVAKLNAAELLPTVHCLSFGPGTSGAAAGDFCLLELEPALCQQLEAGHSFVIRGDKDEQAVFCSKDKTYDLKIADTSNMLLVIPGCKTAEQLKREETQGNIVHTEIFGFSNNYWELRRCRPKLKKLKKLLMENAYEGPDSHREEDPSRSKYTTEDLLDQIQASEEELMAQLQVLNACEIGGYWRILEFDYEIKLLNHVTQLVDSESWSFSKVPLTVCLQELGPLEPEEMIEHCLQCYGKKYVDEDEVYFELDADKICRVTAEMLLQNAVKFNLDEFQEVWQQSVPEGMTTRLDQLKGLALVDRNSRPEIIFLLKVDDLPEGTQERFNSLFSLREKWTEEDIAPYIQDLCGEKQSIGALLTKYSRSSVQNGVKVYNSRRLIS
;
A
#
# COMPACT_ATOMS: atom_id res chain seq x y z
N MET A 1 3.32 -64.34 -25.14
CA MET A 1 4.22 -65.30 -24.47
C MET A 1 5.38 -64.51 -23.88
N ALA A 2 5.58 -64.63 -22.57
CA ALA A 2 6.75 -64.34 -21.72
C ALA A 2 7.53 -63.03 -21.97
N GLY A 3 7.73 -62.09 -21.04
CA GLY A 3 7.59 -62.10 -19.58
C GLY A 3 8.97 -62.08 -18.91
N GLU A 4 9.29 -60.99 -18.17
CA GLU A 4 10.12 -60.96 -16.95
C GLU A 4 10.14 -59.52 -16.41
N LYS A 5 9.43 -59.24 -15.31
CA LYS A 5 9.76 -59.36 -13.87
C LYS A 5 10.24 -58.05 -13.25
N THR A 6 9.34 -57.55 -12.41
CA THR A 6 9.41 -56.53 -11.36
C THR A 6 10.63 -56.61 -10.43
N ALA A 7 11.15 -55.44 -10.05
CA ALA A 7 11.74 -55.21 -8.73
C ALA A 7 11.31 -53.83 -8.20
N LEU A 8 10.53 -53.84 -7.12
CA LEU A 8 10.14 -52.69 -6.31
C LEU A 8 11.33 -52.22 -5.46
N ALA A 9 11.64 -50.93 -5.46
CA ALA A 9 12.41 -50.29 -4.39
C ALA A 9 11.86 -48.88 -4.14
N GLY A 10 11.28 -48.69 -2.95
CA GLY A 10 10.62 -47.46 -2.53
C GLY A 10 11.57 -46.26 -2.44
N LYS A 11 11.23 -45.17 -3.11
CA LYS A 11 11.94 -43.90 -3.04
C LYS A 11 11.24 -42.99 -2.02
N LYS A 12 11.85 -42.85 -0.83
CA LYS A 12 11.50 -41.81 0.16
C LYS A 12 11.59 -40.43 -0.50
N ARG A 13 10.53 -39.63 -0.39
CA ARG A 13 10.52 -38.19 -0.73
C ARG A 13 11.52 -37.47 0.18
N ALA A 14 12.61 -36.99 -0.40
CA ALA A 14 13.45 -35.96 0.21
C ALA A 14 12.86 -34.60 -0.19
N GLY A 15 12.43 -33.82 0.79
CA GLY A 15 11.96 -32.45 0.60
C GLY A 15 13.11 -31.56 0.13
N THR A 16 12.94 -30.92 -1.02
CA THR A 16 13.83 -29.89 -1.54
C THR A 16 13.62 -28.60 -0.76
N GLY A 17 14.50 -28.33 0.21
CA GLY A 17 14.61 -27.00 0.81
C GLY A 17 15.17 -26.01 -0.22
N ARG A 18 14.38 -24.99 -0.57
CA ARG A 18 14.83 -23.86 -1.40
C ARG A 18 15.92 -23.10 -0.64
N ARG A 19 17.10 -22.95 -1.26
CA ARG A 19 18.13 -22.01 -0.77
C ARG A 19 17.61 -20.59 -0.95
N LYS A 20 17.44 -19.87 0.16
CA LYS A 20 17.14 -18.44 0.19
C LYS A 20 18.46 -17.67 0.22
N GLY A 21 18.66 -16.74 -0.70
CA GLY A 21 19.78 -15.80 -0.67
C GLY A 21 19.39 -14.60 0.19
N TRP A 22 20.33 -14.11 1.01
CA TRP A 22 20.19 -12.85 1.74
C TRP A 22 21.12 -11.84 1.05
N VAL A 23 20.60 -10.70 0.63
CA VAL A 23 21.40 -9.60 0.10
C VAL A 23 21.53 -8.54 1.18
N GLN A 24 22.77 -8.18 1.51
CA GLN A 24 23.08 -7.12 2.46
C GLN A 24 23.01 -5.78 1.72
N VAL A 25 22.01 -4.96 2.04
CA VAL A 25 21.87 -3.60 1.50
C VAL A 25 22.46 -2.62 2.52
N LEU A 26 23.58 -1.98 2.17
CA LEU A 26 24.09 -0.82 2.90
C LEU A 26 23.39 0.43 2.35
N CYS A 27 22.45 1.01 3.10
CA CYS A 27 21.97 2.36 2.82
C CYS A 27 23.06 3.35 3.27
N LEU A 28 23.71 4.01 2.32
CA LEU A 28 24.57 5.17 2.62
C LEU A 28 23.65 6.36 2.93
N ALA A 29 23.68 6.84 4.17
CA ALA A 29 23.12 8.14 4.50
C ALA A 29 23.91 9.24 3.76
N PRO A 30 23.26 10.22 3.09
CA PRO A 30 23.94 11.40 2.60
C PRO A 30 24.43 12.23 3.79
N GLY A 31 25.72 12.60 3.77
CA GLY A 31 26.36 13.36 4.84
C GLY A 31 25.73 14.74 5.08
N PRO A 32 25.98 15.36 6.25
CA PRO A 32 25.30 16.58 6.64
C PRO A 32 25.86 17.78 5.86
N ARG A 33 24.99 18.49 5.14
CA ARG A 33 25.20 19.92 4.88
C ARG A 33 24.89 20.66 6.19
N LEU A 34 25.88 21.38 6.69
CA LEU A 34 25.73 22.41 7.71
C LEU A 34 24.69 23.43 7.24
N VAL A 35 23.57 23.51 7.95
CA VAL A 35 22.70 24.68 7.94
C VAL A 35 22.61 25.16 9.39
N ASN A 36 23.15 26.35 9.63
CA ASN A 36 22.99 27.08 10.88
C ASN A 36 21.51 27.44 11.06
N THR A 37 20.88 26.89 12.07
CA THR A 37 19.66 27.47 12.66
C THR A 37 19.73 27.33 14.18
N THR A 38 20.06 28.44 14.83
CA THR A 38 19.84 28.73 16.25
C THR A 38 18.37 28.55 16.61
N PHE A 39 18.04 27.75 17.62
CA PHE A 39 16.84 27.93 18.44
C PHE A 39 17.05 27.39 19.87
N GLN A 40 16.52 28.15 20.83
CA GLN A 40 16.71 28.08 22.29
C GLN A 40 16.24 26.77 22.93
N GLU A 41 17.01 26.30 23.91
CA GLU A 41 16.60 25.35 24.94
C GLU A 41 15.43 25.89 25.77
N SER A 42 14.40 25.07 25.96
CA SER A 42 13.61 25.06 27.18
C SER A 42 13.50 23.64 27.73
N SER A 43 13.84 23.54 29.01
CA SER A 43 13.95 22.31 29.78
C SER A 43 12.59 21.73 30.12
N GLU A 44 12.46 20.39 30.11
CA GLU A 44 11.83 19.68 31.23
C GLU A 44 12.25 18.21 31.25
N LYS A 45 12.90 17.84 32.37
CA LYS A 45 13.31 16.48 32.72
C LYS A 45 12.18 15.81 33.49
N THR A 46 11.90 14.54 33.23
CA THR A 46 11.38 13.62 34.26
C THR A 46 12.07 12.27 34.15
N HIS A 47 12.79 11.93 35.23
CA HIS A 47 13.41 10.64 35.51
C HIS A 47 12.36 9.64 36.02
N ALA A 48 12.44 8.40 35.57
CA ALA A 48 12.08 7.25 36.41
C ALA A 48 12.84 5.99 35.96
N SER A 49 13.51 5.33 36.90
CA SER A 49 14.04 3.96 36.82
C SER A 49 13.93 3.34 38.23
N PRO A 50 14.14 2.03 38.44
CA PRO A 50 13.03 1.07 38.61
C PRO A 50 13.10 0.32 39.96
N GLN A 51 12.00 -0.30 40.37
CA GLN A 51 12.00 -1.32 41.45
C GLN A 51 11.19 -2.57 41.08
N GLN A 52 11.57 -3.64 41.75
CA GLN A 52 11.59 -5.06 41.37
C GLN A 52 10.26 -5.83 41.54
N ILE A 53 10.37 -7.14 41.24
CA ILE A 53 9.55 -8.32 41.65
C ILE A 53 8.66 -8.77 40.49
N GLY A 54 8.57 -10.03 40.05
CA GLY A 54 9.00 -11.33 40.56
C GLY A 54 8.21 -12.41 39.80
N THR A 55 8.73 -13.63 39.81
CA THR A 55 8.52 -14.75 38.90
C THR A 55 7.26 -15.65 39.10
N TRP A 56 6.81 -16.27 37.99
CA TRP A 56 6.12 -17.57 37.75
C TRP A 56 4.75 -17.94 38.40
N GLN A 57 3.71 -18.28 37.59
CA GLN A 57 3.23 -19.66 37.31
C GLN A 57 1.82 -19.77 36.64
N ALA A 58 1.78 -20.59 35.58
CA ALA A 58 0.82 -21.65 35.20
C ALA A 58 -0.69 -21.41 34.91
N VAL A 59 -1.10 -22.11 33.84
CA VAL A 59 -2.42 -22.21 33.16
C VAL A 59 -3.38 -23.18 33.84
N ARG A 60 -4.71 -22.91 33.79
CA ARG A 60 -5.77 -23.93 33.59
C ARG A 60 -7.07 -23.33 33.02
N ARG A 61 -7.80 -24.14 32.24
CA ARG A 61 -9.04 -23.84 31.48
C ARG A 61 -10.31 -24.39 32.17
N LEU A 62 -11.41 -23.63 32.01
CA LEU A 62 -12.85 -23.98 31.83
C LEU A 62 -13.64 -24.62 33.02
N PRO A 63 -15.01 -24.58 33.08
CA PRO A 63 -16.02 -24.25 32.04
C PRO A 63 -17.28 -23.40 32.46
N SER A 64 -18.11 -23.07 31.44
CA SER A 64 -19.58 -22.78 31.34
C SER A 64 -20.48 -22.55 32.57
N ASP A 65 -21.35 -21.52 32.55
CA ASP A 65 -22.78 -21.67 32.15
C ASP A 65 -23.65 -20.38 32.24
N SER A 66 -24.77 -20.46 31.51
CA SER A 66 -25.93 -19.60 31.18
C SER A 66 -26.71 -18.78 32.23
N ARG A 67 -27.30 -17.64 31.79
CA ARG A 67 -28.75 -17.23 31.80
C ARG A 67 -28.87 -15.69 31.63
N ALA A 68 -29.46 -15.15 30.56
CA ALA A 68 -30.90 -14.92 30.27
C ALA A 68 -31.59 -13.86 31.16
N GLY A 69 -32.09 -12.78 30.52
CA GLY A 69 -32.98 -11.78 31.16
C GLY A 69 -33.17 -10.48 30.34
N THR A 70 -34.15 -10.48 29.46
CA THR A 70 -34.75 -9.34 28.72
C THR A 70 -35.60 -8.41 29.60
N LEU A 71 -35.65 -7.10 29.33
CA LEU A 71 -36.88 -6.27 29.31
C LEU A 71 -36.61 -4.85 28.78
N SER A 72 -37.69 -4.23 28.33
CA SER A 72 -37.80 -3.21 27.29
C SER A 72 -38.14 -1.80 27.80
N ASP A 73 -38.06 -0.86 26.86
CA ASP A 73 -38.82 0.39 26.69
C ASP A 73 -38.39 1.72 27.36
N PHE A 74 -38.29 2.71 26.45
CA PHE A 74 -38.09 4.18 26.51
C PHE A 74 -39.32 4.96 27.09
N PRO A 75 -39.41 6.32 27.03
CA PRO A 75 -38.43 7.41 26.86
C PRO A 75 -38.61 8.60 27.86
N GLY A 76 -37.73 9.61 27.79
CA GLY A 76 -38.20 11.02 27.88
C GLY A 76 -37.40 12.03 28.71
N HIS A 77 -37.01 13.12 28.04
CA HIS A 77 -36.75 14.48 28.54
C HIS A 77 -35.41 14.87 29.20
N ALA A 78 -34.61 15.60 28.40
CA ALA A 78 -33.81 16.77 28.83
C ALA A 78 -34.75 17.99 29.08
N PRO A 79 -34.29 19.21 29.47
CA PRO A 79 -32.91 19.69 29.71
C PRO A 79 -32.74 20.56 30.98
N LEU A 80 -31.52 21.06 31.21
CA LEU A 80 -31.13 22.42 31.65
C LEU A 80 -29.99 22.43 32.70
N ALA A 81 -28.88 23.06 32.31
CA ALA A 81 -27.91 23.68 33.21
C ALA A 81 -28.52 24.95 33.84
N PRO A 82 -27.97 25.49 34.96
CA PRO A 82 -26.87 26.46 34.78
C PRO A 82 -25.82 26.53 35.92
N GLU A 83 -24.71 27.17 35.55
CA GLU A 83 -23.86 28.11 36.30
C GLU A 83 -23.14 27.77 37.63
N ALA A 84 -21.81 27.93 37.51
CA ALA A 84 -20.79 28.38 38.45
C ALA A 84 -21.21 29.16 39.71
N ARG A 85 -20.50 28.89 40.83
CA ARG A 85 -19.72 29.90 41.60
C ARG A 85 -18.97 29.31 42.82
N SER A 86 -17.66 29.54 42.82
CA SER A 86 -16.79 30.08 43.89
C SER A 86 -17.05 29.85 45.40
N GLY A 87 -15.96 29.54 46.12
CA GLY A 87 -15.70 29.83 47.55
C GLY A 87 -15.97 28.64 48.47
N GLY A 88 -15.11 28.20 49.38
CA GLY A 88 -13.99 28.84 50.08
C GLY A 88 -14.13 28.52 51.58
N PHE A 89 -13.02 28.18 52.24
CA PHE A 89 -12.79 28.00 53.69
C PHE A 89 -13.22 26.70 54.41
N GLY A 90 -12.27 26.17 55.21
CA GLY A 90 -12.63 25.75 56.57
C GLY A 90 -12.00 24.49 57.19
N ALA A 91 -10.69 24.53 57.47
CA ALA A 91 -10.10 24.21 58.79
C ALA A 91 -10.04 22.77 59.38
N LEU A 92 -8.78 22.46 59.78
CA LEU A 92 -8.30 21.77 61.00
C LEU A 92 -8.50 20.25 61.19
N LEU A 93 -7.38 19.53 61.41
CA LEU A 93 -6.96 19.06 62.74
C LEU A 93 -5.58 18.35 62.75
N LYS A 94 -4.67 18.92 63.57
CA LYS A 94 -3.66 18.35 64.50
C LYS A 94 -2.65 17.24 64.09
N SER A 95 -1.38 17.62 64.27
CA SER A 95 -0.16 16.83 64.54
C SER A 95 -0.24 15.97 65.84
N PRO A 96 0.72 15.08 66.18
CA PRO A 96 2.09 15.50 66.59
C PRO A 96 3.26 14.61 66.13
N ALA A 97 4.46 15.17 66.33
CA ALA A 97 5.80 14.68 66.01
C ALA A 97 6.35 13.61 66.97
N LEU A 98 7.38 12.86 66.54
CA LEU A 98 8.64 12.58 67.26
C LEU A 98 9.49 11.55 66.49
N GLY A 99 10.82 11.75 66.41
CA GLY A 99 11.76 10.67 66.10
C GLY A 99 12.96 11.03 65.24
N SER A 100 13.92 11.77 65.79
CA SER A 100 15.27 11.97 65.26
C SER A 100 16.12 10.70 65.37
N ALA A 101 16.83 10.30 64.30
CA ALA A 101 18.00 9.41 64.41
C ALA A 101 18.99 9.62 63.24
N GLN A 102 19.98 10.47 63.53
CA GLN A 102 21.42 10.37 63.23
C GLN A 102 21.89 9.64 61.95
N SER A 103 22.46 10.44 61.04
CA SER A 103 23.34 10.02 59.94
C SER A 103 24.69 9.56 60.46
N ALA A 104 25.07 8.32 60.16
CA ALA A 104 26.44 7.83 60.26
C ALA A 104 27.02 7.59 58.86
N THR A 105 27.95 8.44 58.47
CA THR A 105 28.78 8.37 57.26
C THR A 105 29.96 7.42 57.46
N ARG A 106 30.19 6.49 56.52
CA ARG A 106 31.50 5.99 56.01
C ARG A 106 31.34 4.73 55.13
N PRO A 107 32.30 4.39 54.25
CA PRO A 107 32.79 5.17 53.13
C PRO A 107 32.73 4.39 51.81
N SER A 108 32.74 5.14 50.72
CA SER A 108 33.03 4.70 49.36
C SER A 108 34.41 4.04 49.25
N ARG A 109 34.45 2.82 48.71
CA ARG A 109 35.53 2.25 47.88
C ARG A 109 35.18 0.82 47.49
N CYS A 110 34.81 0.61 46.23
CA CYS A 110 35.08 -0.61 45.48
C CYS A 110 35.23 -0.22 44.00
N CYS A 111 36.46 0.14 43.66
CA CYS A 111 37.17 -0.17 42.42
C CYS A 111 36.34 -0.23 41.12
N ASP A 112 36.25 0.90 40.41
CA ASP A 112 36.24 0.89 38.95
C ASP A 112 37.60 0.36 38.46
N MET A 113 37.68 -0.95 38.24
CA MET A 113 38.73 -1.53 37.41
C MET A 113 38.24 -1.48 35.97
N PRO A 114 39.01 -0.93 35.01
CA PRO A 114 38.70 -1.09 33.61
C PRO A 114 38.65 -2.59 33.30
N ARG A 115 37.54 -3.07 32.73
CA ARG A 115 37.45 -4.45 32.23
C ARG A 115 38.66 -4.67 31.30
N PRO A 116 39.45 -5.74 31.49
CA PRO A 116 40.49 -6.07 30.53
C PRO A 116 39.84 -6.21 29.14
N PRO A 117 40.51 -5.80 28.06
CA PRO A 117 40.00 -6.08 26.71
C PRO A 117 39.71 -7.59 26.63
N ALA A 118 38.53 -7.96 26.14
CA ALA A 118 38.09 -9.34 26.08
C ALA A 118 39.23 -10.20 25.49
N SER A 119 39.86 -11.02 26.34
CA SER A 119 40.98 -11.85 25.92
C SER A 119 40.48 -12.83 24.87
N ARG A 120 41.12 -12.82 23.71
CA ARG A 120 40.80 -13.74 22.62
C ARG A 120 40.98 -15.17 23.14
N ARG A 121 39.90 -15.97 23.10
CA ARG A 121 39.91 -17.36 23.57
C ARG A 121 41.01 -18.18 22.89
N THR A 122 41.76 -18.96 23.67
CA THR A 122 42.84 -19.81 23.12
C THR A 122 42.33 -21.21 22.77
N ARG A 123 43.17 -22.03 22.12
CA ARG A 123 42.79 -23.39 21.69
C ARG A 123 42.59 -24.29 22.90
N GLU A 124 43.43 -24.12 23.90
CA GLU A 124 43.38 -24.85 25.16
C GLU A 124 42.06 -24.60 25.90
N GLU A 125 41.56 -23.35 25.90
CA GLU A 125 40.27 -23.00 26.50
C GLU A 125 39.08 -23.60 25.74
N VAL A 126 39.17 -23.62 24.40
CA VAL A 126 38.15 -24.26 23.55
C VAL A 126 38.11 -25.76 23.81
N ASP A 127 39.26 -26.42 23.83
CA ASP A 127 39.35 -27.88 24.03
C ASP A 127 38.90 -28.27 25.45
N ALA A 128 39.23 -27.46 26.47
CA ALA A 128 38.68 -27.62 27.81
C ALA A 128 37.15 -27.47 27.84
N THR A 129 36.60 -26.53 27.08
CA THR A 129 35.14 -26.35 26.96
C THR A 129 34.47 -27.56 26.29
N LEU A 130 35.09 -28.14 25.25
CA LEU A 130 34.60 -29.35 24.59
C LEU A 130 34.58 -30.55 25.55
N GLN A 131 35.62 -30.71 26.37
CA GLN A 131 35.69 -31.76 27.39
C GLN A 131 34.57 -31.61 28.43
N VAL A 132 34.33 -30.39 28.94
CA VAL A 132 33.23 -30.12 29.89
C VAL A 132 31.87 -30.40 29.26
N ALA A 133 31.70 -30.03 27.98
CA ALA A 133 30.48 -30.26 27.22
C ALA A 133 30.29 -31.73 26.78
N LYS A 134 31.28 -32.61 27.02
CA LYS A 134 31.30 -34.01 26.58
C LYS A 134 31.11 -34.19 25.07
N LEU A 135 31.66 -33.27 24.28
CA LEU A 135 31.60 -33.30 22.83
C LEU A 135 32.82 -34.03 22.26
N ASN A 136 32.61 -34.90 21.27
CA ASN A 136 33.69 -35.62 20.60
C ASN A 136 34.33 -34.73 19.51
N ALA A 137 35.60 -34.35 19.70
CA ALA A 137 36.33 -33.49 18.77
C ALA A 137 36.45 -34.10 17.35
N ALA A 138 36.44 -35.43 17.23
CA ALA A 138 36.50 -36.11 15.93
C ALA A 138 35.23 -35.95 15.08
N GLU A 139 34.12 -35.54 15.70
CA GLU A 139 32.84 -35.28 15.02
C GLU A 139 32.68 -33.82 14.59
N LEU A 140 33.63 -32.95 14.98
CA LEU A 140 33.61 -31.51 14.70
C LEU A 140 34.60 -31.13 13.60
N LEU A 141 34.37 -29.96 12.99
CA LEU A 141 35.35 -29.38 12.09
C LEU A 141 36.56 -28.85 12.89
N PRO A 142 37.80 -28.94 12.34
CA PRO A 142 39.01 -28.53 13.05
C PRO A 142 39.08 -27.02 13.30
N THR A 143 38.45 -26.22 12.44
CA THR A 143 38.36 -24.76 12.57
C THR A 143 37.26 -24.38 13.54
N VAL A 144 37.58 -23.54 14.53
CA VAL A 144 36.63 -23.08 15.55
C VAL A 144 36.40 -21.58 15.38
N HIS A 145 35.14 -21.17 15.26
CA HIS A 145 34.75 -19.75 15.25
C HIS A 145 34.39 -19.31 16.68
N CYS A 146 35.23 -18.46 17.24
CA CYS A 146 34.98 -17.80 18.51
C CYS A 146 34.23 -16.48 18.23
N LEU A 147 32.92 -16.49 18.50
CA LEU A 147 32.06 -15.33 18.32
C LEU A 147 32.11 -14.42 19.55
N SER A 148 32.30 -13.12 19.34
CA SER A 148 32.21 -12.10 20.38
C SER A 148 31.39 -10.92 19.91
N PHE A 149 30.67 -10.25 20.82
CA PHE A 149 30.00 -9.01 20.51
C PHE A 149 31.04 -7.88 20.44
N GLY A 150 31.24 -7.32 19.25
CA GLY A 150 32.17 -6.21 19.03
C GLY A 150 31.58 -4.87 19.52
N PRO A 151 32.37 -3.81 19.63
CA PRO A 151 31.90 -2.48 20.06
C PRO A 151 30.80 -1.89 19.16
N GLY A 152 30.71 -2.32 17.89
CA GLY A 152 29.67 -1.89 16.93
C GLY A 152 28.31 -2.59 17.09
N THR A 153 28.22 -3.63 17.94
CA THR A 153 26.95 -4.36 18.19
C THR A 153 25.89 -3.52 18.89
N SER A 154 26.30 -2.44 19.54
CA SER A 154 25.40 -1.44 20.12
C SER A 154 24.58 -0.72 19.06
N GLY A 155 25.09 -0.53 17.83
CA GLY A 155 24.33 0.08 16.73
C GLY A 155 23.20 -0.81 16.22
N ALA A 156 23.42 -2.13 16.15
CA ALA A 156 22.35 -3.07 15.86
C ALA A 156 21.29 -3.13 16.98
N ALA A 157 21.70 -2.99 18.24
CA ALA A 157 20.77 -2.85 19.36
C ALA A 157 20.05 -1.48 19.39
N ALA A 158 20.63 -0.45 18.76
CA ALA A 158 20.07 0.89 18.61
C ALA A 158 19.12 1.02 17.40
N GLY A 159 19.04 0.00 16.54
CA GLY A 159 18.17 0.00 15.36
C GLY A 159 18.81 0.56 14.08
N ASP A 160 20.14 0.72 14.04
CA ASP A 160 20.85 1.30 12.89
C ASP A 160 20.80 0.41 11.63
N PHE A 161 20.45 -0.86 11.77
CA PHE A 161 20.36 -1.83 10.68
C PHE A 161 19.08 -2.65 10.80
N CYS A 162 18.50 -2.99 9.65
CA CYS A 162 17.38 -3.93 9.57
C CYS A 162 17.66 -5.01 8.52
N LEU A 163 17.00 -6.16 8.67
CA LEU A 163 17.03 -7.22 7.68
C LEU A 163 15.81 -7.10 6.78
N LEU A 164 16.02 -7.18 5.47
CA LEU A 164 14.97 -7.15 4.45
C LEU A 164 15.06 -8.43 3.61
N GLU A 165 13.97 -9.19 3.55
CA GLU A 165 13.84 -10.34 2.66
C GLU A 165 13.46 -9.85 1.26
N LEU A 166 14.31 -10.15 0.28
CA LEU A 166 14.10 -9.83 -1.13
C LEU A 166 13.91 -11.11 -1.94
N GLU A 167 12.98 -11.08 -2.89
CA GLU A 167 12.85 -12.14 -3.88
C GLU A 167 14.04 -12.12 -4.86
N PRO A 168 14.42 -13.26 -5.48
CA PRO A 168 15.59 -13.32 -6.36
C PRO A 168 15.60 -12.29 -7.49
N ALA A 169 14.43 -11.93 -8.03
CA ALA A 169 14.32 -10.91 -9.07
C ALA A 169 14.69 -9.51 -8.55
N LEU A 170 14.27 -9.15 -7.33
CA LEU A 170 14.63 -7.87 -6.70
C LEU A 170 16.11 -7.84 -6.32
N CYS A 171 16.68 -8.97 -5.90
CA CYS A 171 18.12 -9.09 -5.67
C CYS A 171 18.91 -8.80 -6.94
N GLN A 172 18.52 -9.41 -8.06
CA GLN A 172 19.18 -9.19 -9.36
C GLN A 172 19.08 -7.73 -9.81
N GLN A 173 17.93 -7.10 -9.61
CA GLN A 173 17.76 -5.67 -9.92
C GLN A 173 18.70 -4.81 -9.07
N LEU A 174 18.82 -5.08 -7.76
CA LEU A 174 19.71 -4.35 -6.89
C LEU A 174 21.19 -4.56 -7.26
N GLU A 175 21.57 -5.79 -7.56
CA GLU A 175 22.93 -6.16 -8.01
C GLU A 175 23.28 -5.50 -9.35
N ALA A 176 22.30 -5.28 -10.23
CA ALA A 176 22.46 -4.53 -11.47
C ALA A 176 22.54 -3.01 -11.28
N GLY A 177 22.41 -2.51 -10.03
CA GLY A 177 22.52 -1.09 -9.70
C GLY A 177 21.21 -0.31 -9.77
N HIS A 178 20.05 -0.98 -9.88
CA HIS A 178 18.76 -0.32 -9.77
C HIS A 178 18.51 0.17 -8.34
N SER A 179 17.85 1.33 -8.22
CA SER A 179 17.43 1.88 -6.93
C SER A 179 16.02 1.44 -6.57
N PHE A 180 15.78 1.35 -5.26
CA PHE A 180 14.46 1.14 -4.69
C PHE A 180 14.14 2.29 -3.74
N VAL A 181 12.85 2.61 -3.62
CA VAL A 181 12.38 3.76 -2.83
C VAL A 181 11.33 3.28 -1.85
N ILE A 182 11.40 3.77 -0.60
CA ILE A 182 10.35 3.57 0.38
C ILE A 182 9.48 4.82 0.38
N ARG A 183 8.17 4.65 0.18
CA ARG A 183 7.19 5.74 0.04
C ARG A 183 6.06 5.62 1.06
N GLY A 184 5.54 6.76 1.50
CA GLY A 184 4.39 6.83 2.40
C GLY A 184 4.47 8.03 3.35
N ASP A 185 3.33 8.66 3.57
CA ASP A 185 3.22 9.77 4.53
C ASP A 185 3.35 9.28 5.98
N LYS A 186 3.54 10.23 6.90
CA LYS A 186 3.70 9.96 8.34
C LYS A 186 2.53 9.17 8.96
N ASP A 187 1.33 9.35 8.42
CA ASP A 187 0.11 8.72 8.90
C ASP A 187 -0.27 7.45 8.11
N GLU A 188 0.57 7.05 7.15
CA GLU A 188 0.36 5.90 6.26
C GLU A 188 1.34 4.76 6.54
N GLN A 189 0.96 3.54 6.15
CA GLN A 189 1.90 2.41 6.18
C GLN A 189 2.86 2.50 5.01
N ALA A 190 4.16 2.58 5.26
CA ALA A 190 5.18 2.64 4.21
C ALA A 190 5.09 1.46 3.22
N VAL A 191 5.33 1.76 1.95
CA VAL A 191 5.47 0.79 0.87
C VAL A 191 6.87 0.82 0.30
N PHE A 192 7.32 -0.31 -0.21
CA PHE A 192 8.56 -0.44 -0.94
C PHE A 192 8.25 -0.46 -2.44
N CYS A 193 8.90 0.41 -3.19
CA CYS A 193 8.68 0.56 -4.61
C CYS A 193 9.96 0.23 -5.39
N SER A 194 9.79 -0.68 -6.34
CA SER A 194 10.69 -0.81 -7.49
C SER A 194 10.30 0.21 -8.57
N LYS A 195 10.91 0.14 -9.75
CA LYS A 195 10.52 1.00 -10.88
C LYS A 195 9.08 0.74 -11.33
N ASP A 196 8.70 -0.54 -11.40
CA ASP A 196 7.46 -1.01 -12.03
C ASP A 196 6.41 -1.55 -11.05
N LYS A 197 6.78 -1.80 -9.78
CA LYS A 197 5.90 -2.48 -8.81
C LYS A 197 6.00 -1.92 -7.40
N THR A 198 4.87 -1.98 -6.70
CA THR A 198 4.72 -1.65 -5.27
C THR A 198 4.56 -2.89 -4.38
N TYR A 199 5.17 -2.84 -3.20
CA TYR A 199 5.16 -3.91 -2.20
C TYR A 199 4.84 -3.36 -0.80
N ASP A 200 3.96 -4.05 -0.07
CA ASP A 200 3.75 -3.80 1.35
C ASP A 200 4.98 -4.27 2.14
N LEU A 201 5.39 -3.46 3.11
CA LEU A 201 6.41 -3.80 4.10
C LEU A 201 5.74 -4.40 5.35
N LYS A 202 6.12 -5.62 5.73
CA LYS A 202 5.65 -6.24 6.99
C LYS A 202 6.81 -6.75 7.83
N ILE A 203 6.71 -6.57 9.13
CA ILE A 203 7.68 -7.13 10.08
C ILE A 203 7.28 -8.57 10.38
N ALA A 204 8.23 -9.49 10.19
CA ALA A 204 8.12 -10.88 10.59
C ALA A 204 9.04 -11.13 11.79
N ASP A 205 8.43 -11.34 12.96
CA ASP A 205 9.15 -11.72 14.17
C ASP A 205 9.65 -13.17 14.09
N THR A 206 10.81 -13.40 14.70
CA THR A 206 11.45 -14.70 14.77
C THR A 206 11.68 -15.09 16.23
N SER A 207 11.46 -16.36 16.56
CA SER A 207 11.78 -16.88 17.90
C SER A 207 13.27 -16.99 18.16
N ASN A 208 14.07 -16.99 17.08
CA ASN A 208 15.51 -17.18 17.12
C ASN A 208 16.19 -15.85 16.79
N MET A 209 17.26 -15.54 17.52
CA MET A 209 18.08 -14.38 17.21
C MET A 209 18.88 -14.61 15.92
N LEU A 210 18.70 -13.72 14.95
CA LEU A 210 19.44 -13.69 13.70
C LEU A 210 20.74 -12.91 13.95
N LEU A 211 21.89 -13.54 13.79
CA LEU A 211 23.20 -12.90 13.97
C LEU A 211 23.79 -12.53 12.61
N VAL A 212 24.20 -11.27 12.46
CA VAL A 212 24.94 -10.77 11.29
C VAL A 212 26.42 -10.83 11.61
N ILE A 213 27.14 -11.70 10.92
CA ILE A 213 28.54 -11.99 11.19
C ILE A 213 29.34 -11.91 9.87
N PRO A 214 29.91 -10.74 9.53
CA PRO A 214 30.66 -10.54 8.31
C PRO A 214 31.84 -11.52 8.20
N GLY A 215 32.01 -12.12 7.01
CA GLY A 215 33.11 -13.06 6.76
C GLY A 215 32.99 -14.40 7.49
N CYS A 216 31.88 -14.67 8.20
CA CYS A 216 31.66 -15.97 8.83
C CYS A 216 31.47 -17.05 7.75
N LYS A 217 32.33 -18.07 7.82
CA LYS A 217 32.29 -19.20 6.89
C LYS A 217 31.35 -20.29 7.39
N THR A 218 30.58 -20.84 6.46
CA THR A 218 29.76 -22.04 6.67
C THR A 218 30.61 -23.30 6.77
N ALA A 219 30.04 -24.37 7.33
CA ALA A 219 30.71 -25.67 7.44
C ALA A 219 31.19 -26.18 6.06
N GLU A 220 30.42 -25.97 5.00
CA GLU A 220 30.75 -26.37 3.63
C GLU A 220 31.87 -25.53 3.01
N GLN A 221 32.01 -24.26 3.40
CA GLN A 221 33.14 -23.42 2.97
C GLN A 221 34.41 -23.83 3.69
N LEU A 222 34.32 -24.07 5.00
CA LEU A 222 35.45 -24.51 5.81
C LEU A 222 35.99 -25.88 5.36
N LYS A 223 35.13 -26.82 4.94
CA LYS A 223 35.55 -28.13 4.41
C LYS A 223 36.34 -28.05 3.09
N ARG A 224 36.16 -26.98 2.31
CA ARG A 224 36.84 -26.79 1.00
C ARG A 224 38.21 -26.17 1.15
N GLU A 225 38.47 -25.50 2.27
CA GLU A 225 39.78 -24.96 2.59
C GLU A 225 40.54 -26.02 3.38
N GLU A 226 41.68 -26.49 2.88
CA GLU A 226 42.59 -27.40 3.60
C GLU A 226 43.32 -26.67 4.76
N THR A 227 42.64 -25.78 5.47
CA THR A 227 43.23 -25.01 6.55
C THR A 227 43.18 -25.84 7.83
N GLN A 228 44.35 -26.28 8.28
CA GLN A 228 44.48 -27.01 9.54
C GLN A 228 44.28 -26.07 10.74
N GLY A 229 43.31 -26.40 11.60
CA GLY A 229 43.42 -26.17 13.05
C GLY A 229 43.43 -24.73 13.58
N ASN A 230 42.92 -23.72 12.87
CA ASN A 230 42.93 -22.35 13.38
C ASN A 230 41.66 -21.98 14.18
N ILE A 231 41.84 -21.21 15.26
CA ILE A 231 40.74 -20.45 15.88
C ILE A 231 40.56 -19.17 15.08
N VAL A 232 39.34 -18.94 14.63
CA VAL A 232 38.94 -17.69 14.00
C VAL A 232 38.14 -16.91 15.01
N HIS A 233 38.64 -15.73 15.38
CA HIS A 233 37.87 -14.78 16.17
C HIS A 233 37.04 -13.94 15.22
N THR A 234 35.73 -13.94 15.41
CA THR A 234 34.82 -13.18 14.57
C THR A 234 33.91 -12.34 15.45
N GLU A 235 33.82 -11.07 15.11
CA GLU A 235 32.91 -10.17 15.79
C GLU A 235 31.53 -10.27 15.16
N ILE A 236 30.52 -10.42 16.04
CA ILE A 236 29.13 -10.22 15.66
C ILE A 236 29.02 -8.74 15.32
N PHE A 237 28.54 -8.43 14.12
CA PHE A 237 28.30 -7.05 13.69
C PHE A 237 26.97 -6.55 14.23
N GLY A 238 25.95 -7.41 14.20
CA GLY A 238 24.63 -7.08 14.71
C GLY A 238 23.78 -8.30 14.96
N PHE A 239 22.63 -8.08 15.56
CA PHE A 239 21.61 -9.10 15.70
C PHE A 239 20.23 -8.50 15.45
N SER A 240 19.29 -9.32 15.02
CA SER A 240 17.89 -8.95 14.91
C SER A 240 17.01 -10.10 15.37
N ASN A 241 15.84 -9.77 15.93
CA ASN A 241 14.80 -10.74 16.25
C ASN A 241 13.65 -10.69 15.25
N ASN A 242 13.74 -9.85 14.22
CA ASN A 242 12.76 -9.75 13.15
C ASN A 242 13.43 -9.40 11.81
N TYR A 243 12.65 -9.49 10.75
CA TYR A 243 13.04 -9.01 9.43
C TYR A 243 11.82 -8.43 8.72
N TRP A 244 12.05 -7.56 7.77
CA TRP A 244 11.02 -7.04 6.87
C TRP A 244 10.81 -8.05 5.73
N GLU A 245 9.57 -8.44 5.51
CA GLU A 245 9.14 -9.17 4.33
C GLU A 245 8.41 -8.22 3.37
N LEU A 246 8.68 -8.41 2.08
CA LEU A 246 7.96 -7.73 1.01
C LEU A 246 6.79 -8.57 0.53
N ARG A 247 5.62 -7.95 0.39
CA ARG A 247 4.47 -8.59 -0.25
C ARG A 247 3.95 -7.71 -1.37
N ARG A 248 3.95 -8.23 -2.60
CA ARG A 248 3.40 -7.49 -3.74
C ARG A 248 1.96 -7.08 -3.44
N CYS A 249 1.68 -5.79 -3.59
CA CYS A 249 0.37 -5.21 -3.35
C CYS A 249 -0.07 -4.40 -4.57
N ARG A 250 -1.30 -3.86 -4.51
CA ARG A 250 -1.80 -2.93 -5.53
C ARG A 250 -1.42 -1.52 -5.10
N PRO A 251 -0.99 -0.65 -6.02
CA PRO A 251 -0.69 0.74 -5.70
C PRO A 251 -1.94 1.44 -5.17
N LYS A 252 -1.78 2.36 -4.21
CA LYS A 252 -2.88 3.14 -3.64
C LYS A 252 -3.00 4.46 -4.39
N LEU A 253 -3.91 4.50 -5.36
CA LEU A 253 -3.97 5.52 -6.41
C LEU A 253 -5.18 6.46 -6.29
N LYS A 254 -6.14 6.19 -5.40
CA LYS A 254 -7.25 7.14 -5.14
C LYS A 254 -6.76 8.49 -4.66
N LYS A 255 -5.69 8.50 -3.88
CA LYS A 255 -5.07 9.74 -3.39
C LYS A 255 -4.63 10.62 -4.56
N LEU A 256 -4.11 10.04 -5.64
CA LEU A 256 -3.72 10.77 -6.85
C LEU A 256 -4.89 11.54 -7.45
N LYS A 257 -6.01 10.85 -7.72
CA LYS A 257 -7.20 11.49 -8.27
C LYS A 257 -7.68 12.63 -7.36
N LYS A 258 -7.70 12.41 -6.04
CA LYS A 258 -8.09 13.45 -5.07
C LYS A 258 -7.18 14.68 -5.17
N LEU A 259 -5.85 14.50 -5.15
CA LEU A 259 -4.89 15.61 -5.24
C LEU A 259 -5.06 16.40 -6.54
N LEU A 260 -5.21 15.72 -7.67
CA LEU A 260 -5.36 16.37 -8.97
C LEU A 260 -6.70 17.11 -9.11
N MET A 261 -7.77 16.61 -8.49
CA MET A 261 -9.09 17.25 -8.50
C MET A 261 -9.20 18.45 -7.56
N GLU A 262 -8.30 18.64 -6.58
CA GLU A 262 -8.30 19.83 -5.71
C GLU A 262 -8.14 21.13 -6.50
N ASN A 263 -7.47 21.04 -7.65
CA ASN A 263 -7.27 22.14 -8.57
C ASN A 263 -7.40 21.59 -9.99
N ALA A 264 -8.61 21.17 -10.39
CA ALA A 264 -8.88 20.78 -11.77
C ALA A 264 -8.73 21.97 -12.74
N TYR A 265 -8.36 21.69 -13.98
CA TYR A 265 -8.18 22.71 -15.02
C TYR A 265 -9.51 23.02 -15.72
N GLU A 266 -10.00 24.25 -15.60
CA GLU A 266 -11.33 24.67 -16.09
C GLU A 266 -11.28 25.33 -17.49
N GLY A 267 -10.09 25.44 -18.07
CA GLY A 267 -9.85 26.12 -19.35
C GLY A 267 -8.94 27.35 -19.25
N PRO A 268 -8.53 27.91 -20.39
CA PRO A 268 -7.54 28.99 -20.47
C PRO A 268 -8.03 30.30 -19.86
N ASP A 269 -9.34 30.57 -19.88
CA ASP A 269 -9.94 31.81 -19.38
C ASP A 269 -10.18 31.80 -17.86
N SER A 270 -9.84 30.71 -17.16
CA SER A 270 -10.11 30.61 -15.73
C SER A 270 -9.15 31.47 -14.91
N HIS A 271 -9.70 32.44 -14.17
CA HIS A 271 -8.96 33.25 -13.20
C HIS A 271 -8.24 32.41 -12.12
N ARG A 272 -8.61 31.14 -11.97
CA ARG A 272 -7.99 30.21 -11.00
C ARG A 272 -6.60 29.74 -11.42
N GLU A 273 -6.25 29.84 -12.71
CA GLU A 273 -4.93 29.41 -13.18
C GLU A 273 -3.80 30.34 -12.71
N GLU A 274 -4.13 31.60 -12.46
CA GLU A 274 -3.21 32.64 -11.99
C GLU A 274 -3.01 32.65 -10.46
N ASP A 275 -3.77 31.84 -9.72
CA ASP A 275 -3.69 31.81 -8.25
C ASP A 275 -2.52 30.92 -7.77
N PRO A 276 -1.41 31.52 -7.26
CA PRO A 276 -0.25 30.75 -6.82
C PRO A 276 -0.50 30.01 -5.50
N SER A 277 -1.61 30.26 -4.81
CA SER A 277 -1.96 29.58 -3.56
C SER A 277 -2.53 28.18 -3.79
N ARG A 278 -2.92 27.86 -5.02
CA ARG A 278 -3.47 26.54 -5.36
C ARG A 278 -2.36 25.56 -5.67
N SER A 279 -2.42 24.39 -5.02
CA SER A 279 -1.48 23.31 -5.26
C SER A 279 -1.47 22.88 -6.73
N LYS A 280 -0.28 22.74 -7.29
CA LYS A 280 0.02 22.07 -8.57
C LYS A 280 1.15 21.08 -8.26
N TYR A 281 1.16 19.93 -8.93
CA TYR A 281 2.06 18.82 -8.59
C TYR A 281 2.89 18.40 -9.78
N THR A 282 4.20 18.34 -9.61
CA THR A 282 5.13 17.69 -10.55
C THR A 282 5.09 16.17 -10.38
N THR A 283 5.77 15.44 -11.25
CA THR A 283 5.93 13.99 -11.09
C THR A 283 6.60 13.65 -9.75
N GLU A 284 7.62 14.41 -9.36
CA GLU A 284 8.34 14.24 -8.10
C GLU A 284 7.42 14.50 -6.89
N ASP A 285 6.64 15.58 -6.92
CA ASP A 285 5.70 15.91 -5.84
C ASP A 285 4.66 14.81 -5.63
N LEU A 286 4.19 14.19 -6.73
CA LEU A 286 3.27 13.06 -6.69
C LEU A 286 3.96 11.79 -6.17
N LEU A 287 5.19 11.49 -6.59
CA LEU A 287 5.93 10.32 -6.12
C LEU A 287 6.27 10.39 -4.62
N ASP A 288 6.40 11.59 -4.06
CA ASP A 288 6.64 11.78 -2.64
C ASP A 288 5.38 11.50 -1.78
N GLN A 289 4.18 11.71 -2.34
CA GLN A 289 2.92 11.56 -1.62
C GLN A 289 2.16 10.26 -1.94
N ILE A 290 2.37 9.68 -3.13
CA ILE A 290 1.60 8.54 -3.62
C ILE A 290 2.35 7.23 -3.38
N GLN A 291 1.64 6.25 -2.81
CA GLN A 291 2.15 4.91 -2.53
C GLN A 291 2.09 4.01 -3.77
N ALA A 292 2.90 4.36 -4.78
CA ALA A 292 2.99 3.64 -6.05
C ALA A 292 4.42 3.61 -6.60
N SER A 293 4.69 2.73 -7.55
CA SER A 293 5.88 2.80 -8.39
C SER A 293 5.75 3.96 -9.38
N GLU A 294 6.86 4.34 -10.03
CA GLU A 294 6.84 5.40 -11.05
C GLU A 294 6.00 4.98 -12.26
N GLU A 295 6.21 3.77 -12.77
CA GLU A 295 5.41 3.28 -13.90
C GLU A 295 3.92 3.10 -13.55
N GLU A 296 3.61 2.68 -12.31
CA GLU A 296 2.23 2.58 -11.83
C GLU A 296 1.56 3.97 -11.70
N LEU A 297 2.29 4.98 -11.24
CA LEU A 297 1.82 6.37 -11.19
C LEU A 297 1.52 6.91 -12.59
N MET A 298 2.47 6.75 -13.52
CA MET A 298 2.33 7.23 -14.90
C MET A 298 1.19 6.53 -15.63
N ALA A 299 1.03 5.21 -15.44
CA ALA A 299 -0.09 4.47 -15.99
C ALA A 299 -1.43 4.99 -15.43
N GLN A 300 -1.50 5.31 -14.15
CA GLN A 300 -2.71 5.87 -13.56
C GLN A 300 -3.02 7.28 -14.08
N LEU A 301 -2.01 8.14 -14.26
CA LEU A 301 -2.20 9.46 -14.85
C LEU A 301 -2.87 9.35 -16.24
N GLN A 302 -2.43 8.39 -17.06
CA GLN A 302 -3.06 8.10 -18.35
C GLN A 302 -4.51 7.60 -18.20
N VAL A 303 -4.78 6.71 -17.24
CA VAL A 303 -6.16 6.22 -16.97
C VAL A 303 -7.08 7.36 -16.52
N LEU A 304 -6.55 8.34 -15.79
CA LEU A 304 -7.27 9.53 -15.35
C LEU A 304 -7.37 10.62 -16.42
N ASN A 305 -6.88 10.37 -17.65
CA ASN A 305 -6.79 11.36 -18.72
C ASN A 305 -6.08 12.65 -18.24
N ALA A 306 -5.10 12.53 -17.35
CA ALA A 306 -4.33 13.66 -16.86
C ALA A 306 -3.33 14.12 -17.92
N CYS A 307 -3.15 15.44 -18.03
CA CYS A 307 -2.19 16.08 -18.93
C CYS A 307 -1.19 16.93 -18.15
N GLU A 308 -0.04 17.20 -18.78
CA GLU A 308 0.96 18.10 -18.23
C GLU A 308 0.74 19.51 -18.78
N ILE A 309 0.51 20.48 -17.89
CA ILE A 309 0.32 21.89 -18.24
C ILE A 309 1.37 22.70 -17.47
N GLY A 310 2.31 23.30 -18.20
CA GLY A 310 3.37 24.12 -17.61
C GLY A 310 4.27 23.38 -16.62
N GLY A 311 4.52 22.09 -16.83
CA GLY A 311 5.35 21.25 -15.94
C GLY A 311 4.60 20.57 -14.79
N TYR A 312 3.27 20.72 -14.73
CA TYR A 312 2.43 20.18 -13.66
C TYR A 312 1.35 19.26 -14.20
N TRP A 313 1.06 18.18 -13.48
CA TRP A 313 -0.03 17.27 -13.80
C TRP A 313 -1.39 17.88 -13.45
N ARG A 314 -2.33 17.80 -14.38
CA ARG A 314 -3.68 18.35 -14.29
C ARG A 314 -4.70 17.35 -14.81
N ILE A 315 -5.88 17.35 -14.18
CA ILE A 315 -7.08 16.72 -14.74
C ILE A 315 -7.98 17.86 -15.21
N LEU A 316 -8.56 17.71 -16.40
CA LEU A 316 -9.55 18.66 -16.91
C LEU A 316 -10.81 18.59 -16.06
N GLU A 317 -11.40 19.75 -15.75
CA GLU A 317 -12.74 19.76 -15.21
C GLU A 317 -13.71 19.15 -16.22
N PHE A 318 -14.67 18.38 -15.74
CA PHE A 318 -15.59 17.62 -16.58
C PHE A 318 -16.34 18.50 -17.59
N ASP A 319 -16.83 19.68 -17.18
CA ASP A 319 -17.55 20.59 -18.08
C ASP A 319 -16.64 21.10 -19.21
N TYR A 320 -15.37 21.37 -18.91
CA TYR A 320 -14.37 21.77 -19.90
C TYR A 320 -14.00 20.62 -20.84
N GLU A 321 -13.83 19.40 -20.32
CA GLU A 321 -13.60 18.20 -21.13
C GLU A 321 -14.74 17.95 -22.13
N ILE A 322 -15.99 18.06 -21.67
CA ILE A 322 -17.18 17.93 -22.53
C ILE A 322 -17.23 19.04 -23.59
N LYS A 323 -16.89 20.29 -23.22
CA LYS A 323 -16.80 21.41 -24.16
C LYS A 323 -15.82 21.11 -25.30
N LEU A 324 -14.61 20.64 -24.97
CA LEU A 324 -13.59 20.26 -25.95
C LEU A 324 -14.08 19.15 -26.89
N LEU A 325 -14.67 18.09 -26.31
CA LEU A 325 -15.18 16.98 -27.09
C LEU A 325 -16.32 17.41 -28.04
N ASN A 326 -17.19 18.32 -27.58
CA ASN A 326 -18.25 18.88 -28.42
C ASN A 326 -17.69 19.71 -29.58
N HIS A 327 -16.65 20.53 -29.36
CA HIS A 327 -15.99 21.25 -30.45
C HIS A 327 -15.42 20.30 -31.51
N VAL A 328 -14.71 19.25 -31.06
CA VAL A 328 -14.12 18.24 -31.97
C VAL A 328 -15.21 17.51 -32.76
N THR A 329 -16.24 17.01 -32.08
CA THR A 329 -17.30 16.23 -32.74
C THR A 329 -18.16 17.07 -33.68
N GLN A 330 -18.40 18.35 -33.36
CA GLN A 330 -19.07 19.29 -34.26
C GLN A 330 -18.25 19.58 -35.51
N LEU A 331 -16.93 19.73 -35.39
CA LEU A 331 -16.05 19.93 -36.54
C LEU A 331 -16.04 18.68 -37.47
N VAL A 332 -16.01 17.48 -36.87
CA VAL A 332 -16.10 16.21 -37.62
C VAL A 332 -17.40 16.16 -38.43
N ASP A 333 -18.52 16.57 -37.83
CA ASP A 333 -19.82 16.63 -38.49
C ASP A 333 -19.85 17.69 -39.61
N SER A 334 -19.39 18.92 -39.32
CA SER A 334 -19.42 20.02 -40.29
C SER A 334 -18.59 19.74 -41.54
N GLU A 335 -17.43 19.10 -41.36
CA GLU A 335 -16.55 18.71 -42.46
C GLU A 335 -16.91 17.33 -43.06
N SER A 336 -17.97 16.69 -42.54
CA SER A 336 -18.43 15.37 -42.97
C SER A 336 -17.32 14.30 -42.98
N TRP A 337 -16.44 14.36 -41.98
CA TRP A 337 -15.35 13.41 -41.84
C TRP A 337 -15.83 12.07 -41.30
N SER A 338 -15.07 11.03 -41.63
CA SER A 338 -15.22 9.76 -40.94
C SER A 338 -14.57 9.85 -39.56
N PHE A 339 -15.25 9.34 -38.52
CA PHE A 339 -14.68 9.20 -37.17
C PHE A 339 -13.38 8.38 -37.14
N SER A 340 -13.13 7.53 -38.15
CA SER A 340 -11.89 6.78 -38.25
C SER A 340 -10.73 7.58 -38.85
N LYS A 341 -10.97 8.77 -39.42
CA LYS A 341 -9.96 9.58 -40.12
C LYS A 341 -10.17 11.07 -39.85
N VAL A 342 -9.88 11.49 -38.62
CA VAL A 342 -9.94 12.89 -38.17
C VAL A 342 -8.54 13.53 -38.26
N PRO A 343 -8.30 14.53 -39.14
CA PRO A 343 -6.98 15.13 -39.35
C PRO A 343 -6.58 16.09 -38.21
N LEU A 344 -5.46 15.81 -37.54
CA LEU A 344 -4.97 16.64 -36.43
C LEU A 344 -4.71 18.08 -36.89
N THR A 345 -4.03 18.24 -38.04
CA THR A 345 -3.63 19.55 -38.58
C THR A 345 -4.83 20.49 -38.76
N VAL A 346 -5.95 19.99 -39.28
CA VAL A 346 -7.15 20.80 -39.49
C VAL A 346 -7.86 21.08 -38.17
N CYS A 347 -7.92 20.10 -37.24
CA CYS A 347 -8.45 20.34 -35.91
C CYS A 347 -7.72 21.50 -35.19
N LEU A 348 -6.38 21.52 -35.24
CA LEU A 348 -5.59 22.60 -34.63
C LEU A 348 -5.83 23.95 -35.31
N GLN A 349 -5.95 23.97 -36.64
CA GLN A 349 -6.20 25.21 -37.39
C GLN A 349 -7.59 25.81 -37.11
N GLU A 350 -8.63 24.99 -37.12
CA GLU A 350 -10.01 25.45 -36.98
C GLU A 350 -10.42 25.68 -35.52
N LEU A 351 -9.93 24.84 -34.59
CA LEU A 351 -10.26 24.95 -33.16
C LEU A 351 -9.26 25.79 -32.36
N GLY A 352 -8.04 25.99 -32.86
CA GLY A 352 -7.00 26.78 -32.18
C GLY A 352 -7.40 28.21 -31.78
N PRO A 353 -8.26 28.92 -32.54
CA PRO A 353 -8.81 30.21 -32.09
C PRO A 353 -9.74 30.13 -30.87
N LEU A 354 -10.29 28.95 -30.56
CA LEU A 354 -11.24 28.73 -29.47
C LEU A 354 -10.59 28.13 -28.23
N GLU A 355 -9.61 27.25 -28.43
CA GLU A 355 -9.01 26.43 -27.38
C GLU A 355 -7.51 26.24 -27.63
N PRO A 356 -6.66 26.05 -26.59
CA PRO A 356 -5.24 25.81 -26.76
C PRO A 356 -4.98 24.53 -27.56
N GLU A 357 -3.99 24.56 -28.46
CA GLU A 357 -3.63 23.43 -29.33
C GLU A 357 -3.35 22.15 -28.51
N GLU A 358 -2.69 22.29 -27.36
CA GLU A 358 -2.37 21.19 -26.46
C GLU A 358 -3.63 20.53 -25.88
N MET A 359 -4.69 21.31 -25.61
CA MET A 359 -5.95 20.80 -25.07
C MET A 359 -6.77 20.09 -26.16
N ILE A 360 -6.70 20.57 -27.39
CA ILE A 360 -7.32 19.92 -28.56
C ILE A 360 -6.63 18.58 -28.83
N GLU A 361 -5.30 18.55 -28.90
CA GLU A 361 -4.56 17.30 -29.10
C GLU A 361 -4.80 16.33 -27.93
N HIS A 362 -4.78 16.81 -26.69
CA HIS A 362 -5.09 15.98 -25.51
C HIS A 362 -6.50 15.37 -25.58
N CYS A 363 -7.52 16.15 -25.97
CA CYS A 363 -8.88 15.65 -26.16
C CYS A 363 -8.91 14.51 -27.19
N LEU A 364 -8.26 14.69 -28.35
CA LEU A 364 -8.16 13.65 -29.39
C LEU A 364 -7.42 12.40 -28.90
N GLN A 365 -6.38 12.55 -28.06
CA GLN A 365 -5.66 11.43 -27.45
C GLN A 365 -6.50 10.68 -26.42
N CYS A 366 -7.32 11.39 -25.64
CA CYS A 366 -8.23 10.79 -24.66
C CYS A 366 -9.33 9.95 -25.35
N TYR A 367 -9.92 10.50 -26.41
CA TYR A 367 -11.09 9.94 -27.10
C TYR A 367 -10.78 9.23 -28.41
N GLY A 368 -9.51 9.05 -28.76
CA GLY A 368 -9.13 8.43 -30.03
C GLY A 368 -7.76 7.78 -30.00
N LYS A 369 -7.40 7.22 -31.15
CA LYS A 369 -6.11 6.58 -31.39
C LYS A 369 -5.38 7.28 -32.52
N LYS A 370 -4.21 7.82 -32.20
CA LYS A 370 -3.32 8.49 -33.15
C LYS A 370 -2.73 7.47 -34.14
N TYR A 371 -2.73 7.80 -35.43
CA TYR A 371 -2.02 7.09 -36.47
C TYR A 371 -1.52 8.05 -37.55
N VAL A 372 -0.63 7.56 -38.41
CA VAL A 372 -0.05 8.33 -39.52
C VAL A 372 -0.47 7.67 -40.83
N ASP A 373 -0.96 8.46 -41.77
CA ASP A 373 -1.34 8.06 -43.12
C ASP A 373 -0.84 9.11 -44.11
N GLU A 374 -0.09 8.69 -45.13
CA GLU A 374 0.50 9.59 -46.13
C GLU A 374 1.29 10.79 -45.52
N ASP A 375 2.11 10.52 -44.49
CA ASP A 375 2.90 11.51 -43.72
C ASP A 375 2.08 12.55 -42.93
N GLU A 376 0.75 12.42 -42.91
CA GLU A 376 -0.16 13.25 -42.13
C GLU A 376 -0.68 12.50 -40.88
N VAL A 377 -0.98 13.25 -39.83
CA VAL A 377 -1.41 12.69 -38.54
C VAL A 377 -2.94 12.70 -38.45
N TYR A 378 -3.50 11.53 -38.15
CA TYR A 378 -4.94 11.34 -37.97
C TYR A 378 -5.26 10.69 -36.63
N PHE A 379 -6.52 10.85 -36.23
CA PHE A 379 -7.12 10.14 -35.11
C PHE A 379 -8.30 9.30 -35.57
N GLU A 380 -8.35 8.06 -35.07
CA GLU A 380 -9.54 7.22 -35.07
C GLU A 380 -10.24 7.41 -33.73
N LEU A 381 -11.40 8.07 -33.73
CA LEU A 381 -12.19 8.33 -32.52
C LEU A 381 -12.86 7.06 -32.02
N ASP A 382 -12.79 6.85 -30.71
CA ASP A 382 -13.30 5.69 -30.00
C ASP A 382 -14.77 5.92 -29.61
N ALA A 383 -15.66 5.28 -30.38
CA ALA A 383 -17.10 5.38 -30.17
C ALA A 383 -17.53 4.90 -28.78
N ASP A 384 -16.88 3.87 -28.20
CA ASP A 384 -17.25 3.37 -26.88
C ASP A 384 -16.89 4.40 -25.79
N LYS A 385 -15.73 5.07 -25.89
CA LYS A 385 -15.35 6.16 -24.96
C LYS A 385 -16.28 7.37 -25.07
N ILE A 386 -16.59 7.81 -26.30
CA ILE A 386 -17.47 8.95 -26.54
C ILE A 386 -18.88 8.65 -26.02
N CYS A 387 -19.44 7.49 -26.38
CA CYS A 387 -20.75 7.08 -25.87
C CYS A 387 -20.76 7.02 -24.33
N ARG A 388 -19.69 6.52 -23.72
CA ARG A 388 -19.56 6.42 -22.25
C ARG A 388 -19.52 7.79 -21.58
N VAL A 389 -18.75 8.76 -22.07
CA VAL A 389 -18.70 10.09 -21.44
C VAL A 389 -19.99 10.88 -21.66
N THR A 390 -20.65 10.72 -22.82
CA THR A 390 -21.98 11.31 -23.05
C THR A 390 -23.02 10.75 -22.06
N ALA A 391 -22.99 9.45 -21.78
CA ALA A 391 -23.84 8.86 -20.76
C ALA A 391 -23.53 9.42 -19.36
N GLU A 392 -22.25 9.59 -19.03
CA GLU A 392 -21.83 10.17 -17.75
C GLU A 392 -22.40 11.59 -17.58
N MET A 393 -22.28 12.44 -18.60
CA MET A 393 -22.84 13.79 -18.62
C MET A 393 -24.35 13.78 -18.38
N LEU A 394 -25.09 12.92 -19.08
CA LEU A 394 -26.55 12.81 -18.95
C LEU A 394 -26.99 12.33 -17.55
N LEU A 395 -26.22 11.41 -16.95
CA LEU A 395 -26.55 10.84 -15.65
C LEU A 395 -26.04 11.69 -14.47
N GLN A 396 -25.07 12.59 -14.66
CA GLN A 396 -24.47 13.39 -13.59
C GLN A 396 -25.50 14.23 -12.81
N ASN A 397 -26.52 14.72 -13.51
CA ASN A 397 -27.58 15.54 -12.92
C ASN A 397 -28.80 14.72 -12.46
N ALA A 398 -28.80 13.40 -12.66
CA ALA A 398 -29.93 12.52 -12.35
C ALA A 398 -29.57 11.57 -11.20
N VAL A 399 -30.34 11.63 -10.10
CA VAL A 399 -30.20 10.63 -9.02
C VAL A 399 -30.57 9.23 -9.53
N LYS A 400 -31.66 9.15 -10.30
CA LYS A 400 -32.17 7.96 -10.99
C LYS A 400 -32.83 8.41 -12.28
N PHE A 401 -32.59 7.70 -13.37
CA PHE A 401 -33.20 7.94 -14.68
C PHE A 401 -34.03 6.71 -15.07
N ASN A 402 -35.23 6.91 -15.62
CA ASN A 402 -35.96 5.86 -16.32
C ASN A 402 -35.07 5.25 -17.43
N LEU A 403 -34.90 3.93 -17.44
CA LEU A 403 -33.98 3.25 -18.36
C LEU A 403 -34.35 3.46 -19.84
N ASP A 404 -35.63 3.38 -20.19
CA ASP A 404 -36.08 3.46 -21.58
C ASP A 404 -35.90 4.89 -22.12
N GLU A 405 -36.34 5.89 -21.34
CA GLU A 405 -36.16 7.31 -21.65
C GLU A 405 -34.66 7.67 -21.74
N PHE A 406 -33.85 7.13 -20.83
CA PHE A 406 -32.40 7.33 -20.86
C PHE A 406 -31.78 6.80 -22.15
N GLN A 407 -32.14 5.60 -22.61
CA GLN A 407 -31.58 5.04 -23.84
C GLN A 407 -31.90 5.88 -25.07
N GLU A 408 -33.12 6.41 -25.16
CA GLU A 408 -33.53 7.30 -26.24
C GLU A 408 -32.73 8.60 -26.23
N VAL A 409 -32.66 9.28 -25.08
CA VAL A 409 -31.91 10.54 -24.92
C VAL A 409 -30.42 10.32 -25.15
N TRP A 410 -29.87 9.22 -24.66
CA TRP A 410 -28.46 8.88 -24.82
C TRP A 410 -28.10 8.65 -26.29
N GLN A 411 -28.92 7.89 -27.03
CA GLN A 411 -28.68 7.67 -28.47
C GLN A 411 -28.82 8.96 -29.29
N GLN A 412 -29.67 9.89 -28.88
CA GLN A 412 -29.82 11.21 -29.54
C GLN A 412 -28.69 12.19 -29.20
N SER A 413 -27.96 11.96 -28.11
CA SER A 413 -26.92 12.88 -27.63
C SER A 413 -25.52 12.54 -28.14
N VAL A 414 -25.33 11.36 -28.72
CA VAL A 414 -24.04 10.96 -29.32
C VAL A 414 -23.98 11.38 -30.79
N PRO A 415 -22.77 11.59 -31.37
CA PRO A 415 -22.63 11.96 -32.77
C PRO A 415 -23.28 10.93 -33.73
N GLU A 416 -23.77 11.41 -34.88
CA GLU A 416 -24.41 10.56 -35.88
C GLU A 416 -23.45 9.45 -36.35
N GLY A 417 -23.94 8.21 -36.44
CA GLY A 417 -23.14 7.04 -36.79
C GLY A 417 -22.57 6.27 -35.60
N MET A 418 -22.61 6.83 -34.38
CA MET A 418 -22.29 6.08 -33.16
C MET A 418 -23.53 5.35 -32.60
N THR A 419 -23.33 4.15 -32.04
CA THR A 419 -24.41 3.34 -31.48
C THR A 419 -24.20 3.12 -29.98
N THR A 420 -25.23 3.41 -29.19
CA THR A 420 -25.20 3.25 -27.73
C THR A 420 -25.60 1.84 -27.30
N ARG A 421 -24.91 1.30 -26.29
CA ARG A 421 -25.13 -0.05 -25.74
C ARG A 421 -24.85 -0.05 -24.24
N LEU A 422 -25.73 -0.65 -23.44
CA LEU A 422 -25.53 -0.73 -21.98
C LEU A 422 -24.18 -1.34 -21.56
N ASP A 423 -23.60 -2.22 -22.38
CA ASP A 423 -22.27 -2.78 -22.16
C ASP A 423 -21.15 -1.73 -22.07
N GLN A 424 -21.29 -0.58 -22.76
CA GLN A 424 -20.35 0.53 -22.71
C GLN A 424 -20.32 1.21 -21.33
N LEU A 425 -21.38 1.04 -20.53
CA LEU A 425 -21.55 1.67 -19.21
C LEU A 425 -21.07 0.80 -18.05
N LYS A 426 -20.49 -0.38 -18.34
CA LYS A 426 -19.91 -1.28 -17.32
C LYS A 426 -18.89 -0.54 -16.46
N GLY A 427 -19.12 -0.51 -15.15
CA GLY A 427 -18.26 0.20 -14.19
C GLY A 427 -18.51 1.71 -14.07
N LEU A 428 -19.46 2.28 -14.83
CA LEU A 428 -19.86 3.69 -14.79
C LEU A 428 -21.28 3.88 -14.24
N ALA A 429 -22.21 3.02 -14.63
CA ALA A 429 -23.62 3.13 -14.26
C ALA A 429 -24.22 1.76 -13.94
N LEU A 430 -25.16 1.73 -13.01
CA LEU A 430 -25.85 0.52 -12.57
C LEU A 430 -27.30 0.54 -13.04
N VAL A 431 -27.71 -0.51 -13.75
CA VAL A 431 -29.11 -0.73 -14.14
C VAL A 431 -29.83 -1.52 -13.06
N ASP A 432 -30.94 -1.01 -12.54
CA ASP A 432 -31.85 -1.72 -11.63
C ASP A 432 -33.12 -2.16 -12.34
N ARG A 433 -33.11 -3.43 -12.75
CA ARG A 433 -34.22 -4.13 -13.41
C ARG A 433 -35.33 -4.57 -12.46
N ASN A 434 -35.12 -4.45 -11.14
CA ASN A 434 -36.13 -4.84 -10.15
C ASN A 434 -37.08 -3.68 -9.84
N SER A 435 -36.65 -2.44 -10.10
CA SER A 435 -37.50 -1.25 -10.01
C SER A 435 -38.61 -1.25 -11.08
N ARG A 436 -39.71 -0.54 -10.83
CA ARG A 436 -40.81 -0.33 -11.78
C ARG A 436 -41.15 1.17 -11.82
N PRO A 437 -40.82 1.91 -12.90
CA PRO A 437 -40.10 1.48 -14.10
C PRO A 437 -38.66 1.03 -13.80
N GLU A 438 -38.03 0.33 -14.75
CA GLU A 438 -36.59 0.04 -14.66
C GLU A 438 -35.79 1.36 -14.68
N ILE A 439 -34.72 1.41 -13.90
CA ILE A 439 -33.95 2.65 -13.74
C ILE A 439 -32.45 2.41 -13.95
N ILE A 440 -31.75 3.49 -14.26
CA ILE A 440 -30.29 3.55 -14.32
C ILE A 440 -29.79 4.76 -13.52
N PHE A 441 -28.62 4.64 -12.91
CA PHE A 441 -27.96 5.73 -12.18
C PHE A 441 -26.44 5.55 -12.16
N LEU A 442 -25.71 6.63 -11.90
CA LEU A 442 -24.25 6.58 -11.79
C LEU A 442 -23.80 5.73 -10.61
N LEU A 443 -22.83 4.88 -10.91
CA LEU A 443 -22.04 4.15 -9.93
C LEU A 443 -20.65 4.02 -10.56
N LYS A 444 -19.75 4.95 -10.27
CA LYS A 444 -18.40 4.94 -10.87
C LYS A 444 -17.51 4.03 -10.04
N VAL A 445 -16.78 3.14 -10.71
CA VAL A 445 -15.79 2.27 -10.04
C VAL A 445 -14.75 3.09 -9.26
N ASP A 446 -14.39 4.27 -9.77
CA ASP A 446 -13.45 5.21 -9.15
C ASP A 446 -13.90 5.73 -7.79
N ASP A 447 -15.21 5.81 -7.56
CA ASP A 447 -15.78 6.31 -6.29
C ASP A 447 -15.80 5.20 -5.23
N LEU A 448 -15.71 3.93 -5.64
CA LEU A 448 -15.79 2.77 -4.74
C LEU A 448 -14.50 2.52 -3.94
N PRO A 449 -14.55 2.15 -2.65
CA PRO A 449 -13.35 1.96 -1.80
C PRO A 449 -12.23 1.10 -2.43
N GLU A 450 -10.95 1.40 -2.19
CA GLU A 450 -9.81 0.58 -2.72
C GLU A 450 -9.69 -0.79 -2.04
N GLY A 451 -10.02 -0.81 -0.76
CA GLY A 451 -9.99 -2.00 0.07
C GLY A 451 -11.04 -3.00 -0.39
N THR A 452 -10.62 -4.25 -0.58
CA THR A 452 -11.49 -5.30 -1.13
C THR A 452 -12.73 -5.50 -0.27
N GLN A 453 -12.57 -5.60 1.05
CA GLN A 453 -13.70 -5.86 1.96
C GLN A 453 -14.65 -4.67 2.02
N GLU A 454 -14.11 -3.45 2.12
CA GLU A 454 -14.86 -2.20 2.16
C GLU A 454 -15.67 -2.01 0.89
N ARG A 455 -15.08 -2.33 -0.28
CA ARG A 455 -15.79 -2.26 -1.57
C ARG A 455 -16.96 -3.22 -1.64
N PHE A 456 -16.75 -4.49 -1.27
CA PHE A 456 -17.85 -5.46 -1.24
C PHE A 456 -18.97 -5.02 -0.28
N ASN A 457 -18.62 -4.49 0.90
CA ASN A 457 -19.60 -3.96 1.83
C ASN A 457 -20.41 -2.80 1.21
N SER A 458 -19.73 -1.84 0.59
CA SER A 458 -20.37 -0.70 -0.09
C SER A 458 -21.32 -1.15 -1.20
N LEU A 459 -20.88 -2.08 -2.06
CA LEU A 459 -21.70 -2.64 -3.15
C LEU A 459 -22.93 -3.39 -2.61
N PHE A 460 -22.79 -4.20 -1.56
CA PHE A 460 -23.91 -4.93 -0.97
C PHE A 460 -24.88 -4.04 -0.17
N SER A 461 -24.42 -2.91 0.34
CA SER A 461 -25.30 -1.89 0.93
C SER A 461 -26.11 -1.14 -0.13
N LEU A 462 -25.55 -0.93 -1.32
CA LEU A 462 -26.24 -0.31 -2.45
C LEU A 462 -27.33 -1.23 -3.03
N ARG A 463 -27.01 -2.52 -3.18
CA ARG A 463 -27.91 -3.55 -3.69
C ARG A 463 -27.65 -4.86 -2.96
N GLU A 464 -28.69 -5.43 -2.37
CA GLU A 464 -28.54 -6.62 -1.52
C GLU A 464 -28.03 -7.85 -2.29
N LYS A 465 -28.46 -8.01 -3.55
CA LYS A 465 -28.18 -9.19 -4.38
C LYS A 465 -27.68 -8.79 -5.76
N TRP A 466 -26.56 -9.35 -6.15
CA TRP A 466 -25.88 -9.06 -7.41
C TRP A 466 -25.72 -10.31 -8.26
N THR A 467 -25.88 -10.19 -9.58
CA THR A 467 -25.39 -11.20 -10.52
C THR A 467 -23.88 -11.08 -10.67
N GLU A 468 -23.21 -12.10 -11.23
CA GLU A 468 -21.78 -12.00 -11.56
C GLU A 468 -21.52 -10.91 -12.59
N GLU A 469 -22.40 -10.81 -13.59
CA GLU A 469 -22.31 -9.84 -14.68
C GLU A 469 -22.42 -8.40 -14.18
N ASP A 470 -23.34 -8.13 -13.26
CA ASP A 470 -23.52 -6.77 -12.72
C ASP A 470 -22.36 -6.36 -11.79
N ILE A 471 -21.84 -7.28 -10.97
CA ILE A 471 -20.82 -6.93 -9.96
C ILE A 471 -19.40 -6.93 -10.53
N ALA A 472 -19.12 -7.76 -11.53
CA ALA A 472 -17.78 -7.95 -12.10
C ALA A 472 -17.09 -6.63 -12.50
N PRO A 473 -17.74 -5.70 -13.21
CA PRO A 473 -17.13 -4.42 -13.60
C PRO A 473 -16.64 -3.56 -12.42
N TYR A 474 -17.21 -3.76 -11.23
CA TYR A 474 -16.90 -2.98 -10.03
C TYR A 474 -15.81 -3.60 -9.15
N ILE A 475 -15.41 -4.83 -9.44
CA ILE A 475 -14.41 -5.58 -8.66
C ILE A 475 -13.29 -6.16 -9.52
N GLN A 476 -13.29 -5.92 -10.83
CA GLN A 476 -12.32 -6.48 -11.75
C GLN A 476 -10.90 -5.98 -11.46
N ASP A 477 -10.75 -4.69 -11.14
CA ASP A 477 -9.50 -4.05 -10.68
C ASP A 477 -9.02 -4.55 -9.30
N LEU A 478 -9.86 -5.29 -8.56
CA LEU A 478 -9.44 -6.00 -7.35
C LEU A 478 -8.74 -7.33 -7.64
N CYS A 479 -8.77 -7.82 -8.88
CA CYS A 479 -8.13 -9.06 -9.25
C CYS A 479 -6.60 -8.89 -9.32
N GLY A 480 -5.87 -9.73 -8.58
CA GLY A 480 -4.41 -9.84 -8.69
C GLY A 480 -4.00 -11.08 -9.49
N GLU A 481 -2.70 -11.31 -9.67
CA GLU A 481 -2.15 -12.42 -10.48
C GLU A 481 -2.69 -13.82 -10.13
N LYS A 482 -3.10 -14.03 -8.87
CA LYS A 482 -3.59 -15.32 -8.37
C LYS A 482 -5.07 -15.31 -7.98
N GLN A 483 -5.79 -14.21 -8.21
CA GLN A 483 -7.12 -14.00 -7.66
C GLN A 483 -8.08 -13.55 -8.76
N SER A 484 -8.95 -14.47 -9.18
CA SER A 484 -10.01 -14.19 -10.16
C SER A 484 -11.25 -13.57 -9.51
N ILE A 485 -12.15 -13.03 -10.33
CA ILE A 485 -13.48 -12.53 -9.92
C ILE A 485 -14.22 -13.61 -9.12
N GLY A 486 -14.27 -14.86 -9.64
CA GLY A 486 -14.90 -15.97 -8.93
C GLY A 486 -14.26 -16.29 -7.57
N ALA A 487 -12.94 -16.15 -7.45
CA ALA A 487 -12.24 -16.32 -6.18
C ALA A 487 -12.55 -15.19 -5.19
N LEU A 488 -12.65 -13.94 -5.67
CA LEU A 488 -13.09 -12.80 -4.86
C LEU A 488 -14.52 -13.01 -4.35
N LEU A 489 -15.46 -13.32 -5.24
CA LEU A 489 -16.85 -13.59 -4.89
C LEU A 489 -16.95 -14.72 -3.86
N THR A 490 -16.26 -15.84 -4.11
CA THR A 490 -16.24 -16.96 -3.16
C THR A 490 -15.73 -16.54 -1.79
N LYS A 491 -14.73 -15.65 -1.70
CA LYS A 491 -14.12 -15.23 -0.44
C LYS A 491 -14.93 -14.16 0.31
N TYR A 492 -15.54 -13.21 -0.40
CA TYR A 492 -16.14 -12.00 0.17
C TYR A 492 -17.68 -11.97 0.13
N SER A 493 -18.34 -12.91 -0.56
CA SER A 493 -19.80 -13.00 -0.64
C SER A 493 -20.33 -14.39 -0.28
N ARG A 494 -21.65 -14.53 -0.20
CA ARG A 494 -22.38 -15.81 -0.21
C ARG A 494 -23.16 -15.91 -1.51
N SER A 495 -23.20 -17.08 -2.11
CA SER A 495 -24.02 -17.33 -3.30
C SER A 495 -25.36 -17.97 -2.93
N SER A 496 -26.43 -17.53 -3.56
CA SER A 496 -27.74 -18.20 -3.56
C SER A 496 -28.30 -18.25 -4.98
N VAL A 497 -29.42 -18.94 -5.18
CA VAL A 497 -30.14 -19.00 -6.47
C VAL A 497 -31.45 -18.26 -6.31
N GLN A 498 -31.73 -17.32 -7.20
CA GLN A 498 -32.99 -16.59 -7.28
C GLN A 498 -33.50 -16.64 -8.72
N ASN A 499 -34.73 -17.11 -8.92
CA ASN A 499 -35.34 -17.27 -10.24
C ASN A 499 -34.46 -18.07 -11.23
N GLY A 500 -33.73 -19.08 -10.74
CA GLY A 500 -32.81 -19.90 -11.54
C GLY A 500 -31.44 -19.25 -11.83
N VAL A 501 -31.23 -17.99 -11.43
CA VAL A 501 -29.96 -17.27 -11.62
C VAL A 501 -29.16 -17.27 -10.32
N LYS A 502 -27.85 -17.52 -10.43
CA LYS A 502 -26.93 -17.44 -9.29
C LYS A 502 -26.71 -15.96 -8.93
N VAL A 503 -26.95 -15.62 -7.67
CA VAL A 503 -26.77 -14.28 -7.13
C VAL A 503 -25.83 -14.30 -5.92
N TYR A 504 -25.17 -13.17 -5.66
CA TYR A 504 -24.20 -12.97 -4.59
C TYR A 504 -24.69 -11.88 -3.62
N ASN A 505 -24.53 -12.11 -2.33
CA ASN A 505 -24.89 -11.17 -1.25
C ASN A 505 -23.84 -11.15 -0.14
N SER A 506 -23.97 -10.20 0.79
CA SER A 506 -23.04 -10.04 1.91
C SER A 506 -22.97 -11.28 2.80
N ARG A 507 -21.76 -11.60 3.28
CA ARG A 507 -21.55 -12.67 4.28
C ARG A 507 -22.07 -12.33 5.67
N ARG A 508 -22.12 -11.04 5.98
CA ARG A 508 -22.57 -10.46 7.26
C ARG A 508 -23.94 -9.83 7.04
N LEU A 509 -24.84 -9.98 8.01
CA LEU A 509 -26.06 -9.18 8.04
C LEU A 509 -25.62 -7.71 8.05
N ILE A 510 -26.01 -6.96 7.02
CA ILE A 510 -25.79 -5.52 6.98
C ILE A 510 -26.80 -4.96 7.98
N SER A 511 -26.30 -4.54 9.14
CA SER A 511 -27.07 -3.95 10.24
C SER A 511 -27.36 -2.50 9.99
#